data_AF-A0A957LH23-F1
#
_entry.id   AF-A0A957LH23-F1
#
_cell.length_a   1.000
_cell.length_b   1.000
_cell.length_c   1.000
_cell.angle_alpha   90.00
_cell.angle_beta   90.00
_cell.angle_gamma   90.00
#
_symmetry.space_group_name_H-M   'P 1'
#
loop_
_entity.id
_entity.type
_entity.pdbx_description
1 polymer ?
#
loop_
_entity_poly.entity_id
_entity_poly.type
_entity_poly.pdbx_seq_one_letter_code
_entity_poly.pdbx_strand_id
1 'polypeptide(L)'
;MNRPAQKQLQSLQDLNQLKNFVNQLHQLLLDDLNEEQPFTDNRARAVMLSMGVLDEATDNTFRRFVESETNLRVVLYDLLDVGELTLEMPAPILGQAEAIQWHSFLLAVYAFKTGYPLNQLDPSSPPSTHSPAGMMVQRAGQFMRTQLQRSATDRDRLARKLGYNAAAAGTPSLEQLNNQERQAPVPPYYRSPVPVRYPEYNPGVRVDDNEAADDEPASPPPANQTPSTPHVQRGAPIKITREDVVSTPPPAQRMPEIRITRDQVTPPPPP
;
A
#
# COMPACT_ATOMS: atom_id res chain seq x y z
N MET A 1 -1.99 1.04 -9.01
CA MET A 1 -0.54 0.76 -8.87
C MET A 1 0.21 1.37 -10.05
N ASN A 2 0.37 2.68 -9.96
CA ASN A 2 0.95 3.55 -10.98
C ASN A 2 2.46 3.27 -11.15
N ARG A 3 2.82 2.48 -12.18
CA ARG A 3 4.20 2.09 -12.50
C ARG A 3 5.12 3.28 -12.83
N PRO A 4 4.73 4.30 -13.64
CA PRO A 4 5.60 5.45 -13.87
C PRO A 4 5.84 6.27 -12.59
N ALA A 5 4.80 6.49 -11.75
CA ALA A 5 4.99 7.15 -10.46
C ALA A 5 5.98 6.39 -9.55
N GLN A 6 5.88 5.06 -9.48
CA GLN A 6 6.85 4.25 -8.72
C GLN A 6 8.29 4.45 -9.23
N LYS A 7 8.52 4.40 -10.55
CA LYS A 7 9.85 4.57 -11.14
C LYS A 7 10.44 5.95 -10.85
N GLN A 8 9.64 7.01 -10.97
CA GLN A 8 10.08 8.37 -10.67
C GLN A 8 10.50 8.48 -9.20
N LEU A 9 9.67 8.00 -8.26
CA LEU A 9 10.00 8.03 -6.84
C LEU A 9 11.23 7.18 -6.47
N GLN A 10 11.52 6.10 -7.20
CA GLN A 10 12.75 5.32 -7.06
C GLN A 10 14.00 6.05 -7.58
N SER A 11 13.88 6.98 -8.54
CA SER A 11 15.01 7.80 -9.00
C SER A 11 15.39 8.92 -8.03
N LEU A 12 14.44 9.41 -7.22
CA LEU A 12 14.69 10.41 -6.19
C LEU A 12 15.42 9.75 -5.02
N GLN A 13 16.67 10.11 -4.76
CA GLN A 13 17.48 9.47 -3.72
C GLN A 13 17.35 10.16 -2.36
N ASP A 14 17.26 11.50 -2.33
CA ASP A 14 17.27 12.27 -1.09
C ASP A 14 15.89 12.85 -0.71
N LEU A 15 15.67 13.07 0.59
CA LEU A 15 14.59 13.88 1.14
C LEU A 15 14.47 15.27 0.47
N ASN A 16 15.59 15.93 0.17
CA ASN A 16 15.56 17.24 -0.49
C ASN A 16 15.12 17.15 -1.95
N GLN A 17 15.52 16.09 -2.68
CA GLN A 17 15.06 15.85 -4.05
C GLN A 17 13.54 15.60 -4.08
N LEU A 18 13.02 14.84 -3.11
CA LEU A 18 11.57 14.62 -2.93
C LEU A 18 10.83 15.93 -2.67
N LYS A 19 11.32 16.77 -1.75
CA LYS A 19 10.69 18.07 -1.44
C LYS A 19 10.73 19.02 -2.64
N ASN A 20 11.85 19.13 -3.35
CA ASN A 20 11.96 19.92 -4.57
C ASN A 20 10.98 19.43 -5.64
N PHE A 21 10.91 18.12 -5.86
CA PHE A 21 9.96 17.51 -6.79
C PHE A 21 8.51 17.84 -6.42
N VAL A 22 8.12 17.73 -5.14
CA VAL A 22 6.76 18.10 -4.70
C VAL A 22 6.48 19.58 -4.93
N ASN A 23 7.42 20.46 -4.60
CA ASN A 23 7.24 21.90 -4.79
C ASN A 23 7.11 22.26 -6.29
N GLN A 24 7.89 21.64 -7.18
CA GLN A 24 7.76 21.81 -8.63
C GLN A 24 6.40 21.32 -9.15
N LEU A 25 5.98 20.12 -8.75
CA LEU A 25 4.68 19.56 -9.13
C LEU A 25 3.53 20.43 -8.61
N HIS A 26 3.66 20.98 -7.40
CA HIS A 26 2.70 21.91 -6.84
C HIS A 26 2.63 23.21 -7.65
N GLN A 27 3.76 23.83 -8.03
CA GLN A 27 3.75 25.02 -8.89
C GLN A 27 3.11 24.73 -10.25
N LEU A 28 3.46 23.63 -10.92
CA LEU A 28 2.82 23.22 -12.18
C LEU A 28 1.29 23.06 -12.06
N LEU A 29 0.81 22.48 -10.95
CA LEU A 29 -0.63 22.37 -10.71
C LEU A 29 -1.27 23.73 -10.35
N LEU A 30 -0.54 24.64 -9.70
CA LEU A 30 -1.05 25.99 -9.43
C LEU A 30 -1.09 26.84 -10.72
N ASP A 31 -0.13 26.71 -11.61
CA ASP A 31 -0.08 27.43 -12.89
C ASP A 31 -1.20 26.96 -13.85
N ASP A 32 -1.56 25.66 -13.80
CA ASP A 32 -2.66 25.08 -14.59
C ASP A 32 -4.06 25.41 -14.02
N LEU A 33 -4.17 25.59 -12.70
CA LEU A 33 -5.47 25.76 -11.99
C LEU A 33 -5.80 27.20 -11.54
N ASN A 34 -4.89 28.17 -11.68
CA ASN A 34 -5.11 29.57 -11.29
C ASN A 34 -4.92 30.53 -12.46
N GLU A 35 -6.01 31.16 -12.91
CA GLU A 35 -5.96 32.16 -13.98
C GLU A 35 -5.74 33.61 -13.48
N GLU A 36 -6.18 33.94 -12.25
CA GLU A 36 -6.28 35.34 -11.78
C GLU A 36 -5.63 35.64 -10.43
N GLN A 37 -5.68 34.73 -9.45
CA GLN A 37 -5.20 34.96 -8.09
C GLN A 37 -4.47 33.72 -7.55
N PRO A 38 -3.25 33.85 -6.98
CA PRO A 38 -2.50 32.71 -6.48
C PRO A 38 -3.19 32.07 -5.26
N PHE A 39 -3.46 30.77 -5.35
CA PHE A 39 -4.03 29.99 -4.26
C PHE A 39 -2.94 29.59 -3.24
N THR A 40 -3.04 30.09 -2.00
CA THR A 40 -2.00 29.93 -0.97
C THR A 40 -2.31 28.81 0.03
N ASP A 41 -1.29 28.23 0.67
CA ASP A 41 -1.46 27.22 1.73
C ASP A 41 -2.37 27.70 2.87
N ASN A 42 -2.25 28.97 3.26
CA ASN A 42 -3.10 29.58 4.29
C ASN A 42 -4.58 29.62 3.87
N ARG A 43 -4.87 29.94 2.59
CA ARG A 43 -6.22 29.92 2.03
C ARG A 43 -6.77 28.49 1.97
N ALA A 44 -5.96 27.55 1.50
CA ALA A 44 -6.30 26.13 1.48
C ALA A 44 -6.64 25.58 2.88
N ARG A 45 -5.78 25.85 3.86
CA ARG A 45 -5.96 25.47 5.26
C ARG A 45 -7.23 26.11 5.84
N ALA A 46 -7.47 27.40 5.58
CA ALA A 46 -8.69 28.08 6.03
C ALA A 46 -9.96 27.45 5.43
N VAL A 47 -9.97 27.08 4.15
CA VAL A 47 -11.09 26.35 3.53
C VAL A 47 -11.30 24.99 4.21
N MET A 48 -10.25 24.19 4.39
CA MET A 48 -10.34 22.87 5.04
C MET A 48 -10.82 22.94 6.50
N LEU A 49 -10.42 23.98 7.24
CA LEU A 49 -10.90 24.25 8.61
C LEU A 49 -12.36 24.74 8.62
N SER A 50 -12.73 25.68 7.74
CA SER A 50 -14.09 26.25 7.67
C SER A 50 -15.17 25.23 7.36
N MET A 51 -14.82 24.19 6.59
CA MET A 51 -15.69 23.05 6.30
C MET A 51 -15.67 21.95 7.38
N GLY A 52 -14.87 22.09 8.44
CA GLY A 52 -14.70 21.07 9.48
C GLY A 52 -14.05 19.76 8.98
N VAL A 53 -13.35 19.79 7.83
CA VAL A 53 -12.68 18.59 7.29
C VAL A 53 -11.31 18.40 7.94
N LEU A 54 -10.65 19.47 8.38
CA LEU A 54 -9.34 19.40 9.02
C LEU A 54 -9.44 19.76 10.50
N ASP A 55 -8.75 18.99 11.35
CA ASP A 55 -8.57 19.30 12.77
C ASP A 55 -7.12 19.76 13.00
N GLU A 56 -6.90 20.72 13.89
CA GLU A 56 -5.57 21.22 14.24
C GLU A 56 -4.62 20.11 14.72
N ALA A 57 -5.13 19.16 15.52
CA ALA A 57 -4.35 17.99 15.95
C ALA A 57 -3.95 17.07 14.78
N THR A 58 -4.82 16.96 13.76
CA THR A 58 -4.58 16.15 12.56
C THR A 58 -3.56 16.84 11.64
N ASP A 59 -3.65 18.16 11.42
CA ASP A 59 -2.65 18.96 10.69
C ASP A 59 -1.25 18.77 11.31
N ASN A 60 -1.11 19.07 12.61
CA ASN A 60 0.18 18.97 13.29
C ASN A 60 0.76 17.54 13.32
N THR A 61 -0.09 16.52 13.44
CA THR A 61 0.35 15.11 13.36
C THR A 61 0.78 14.73 11.95
N PHE A 62 0.05 15.19 10.92
CA PHE A 62 0.39 14.97 9.51
C PHE A 62 1.71 15.64 9.13
N ARG A 63 1.94 16.90 9.54
CA ARG A 63 3.23 17.59 9.32
C ARG A 63 4.42 16.81 9.87
N ARG A 64 4.33 16.37 11.13
CA ARG A 64 5.37 15.51 11.76
C ARG A 64 5.52 14.15 11.07
N PHE A 65 4.42 13.60 10.55
CA PHE A 65 4.47 12.34 9.81
C PHE A 65 5.26 12.48 8.51
N VAL A 66 5.04 13.54 7.72
CA VAL A 66 5.71 13.77 6.41
C VAL A 66 7.13 14.35 6.51
N GLU A 67 7.61 14.69 7.71
CA GLU A 67 9.03 15.02 7.95
C GLU A 67 9.97 13.83 7.67
N SER A 68 9.48 12.60 7.88
CA SER A 68 10.23 11.37 7.57
C SER A 68 10.19 11.06 6.08
N GLU A 69 11.34 10.86 5.47
CA GLU A 69 11.48 10.50 4.05
C GLU A 69 10.66 9.27 3.65
N THR A 70 10.72 8.21 4.48
CA THR A 70 9.96 6.97 4.34
C THR A 70 8.45 7.24 4.18
N ASN A 71 7.91 8.14 5.01
CA ASN A 71 6.50 8.50 5.00
C ASN A 71 6.18 9.43 3.82
N LEU A 72 7.05 10.41 3.54
CA LEU A 72 6.93 11.32 2.41
C LEU A 72 6.80 10.57 1.09
N ARG A 73 7.67 9.57 0.84
CA ARG A 73 7.61 8.72 -0.35
C ARG A 73 6.27 8.00 -0.49
N VAL A 74 5.74 7.43 0.60
CA VAL A 74 4.47 6.70 0.60
C VAL A 74 3.28 7.63 0.36
N VAL A 75 3.23 8.76 1.06
CA VAL A 75 2.19 9.79 0.89
C VAL A 75 2.18 10.31 -0.55
N LEU A 76 3.34 10.64 -1.09
CA LEU A 76 3.49 11.13 -2.45
C LEU A 76 3.09 10.07 -3.48
N TYR A 77 3.48 8.80 -3.29
CA TYR A 77 3.06 7.70 -4.16
C TYR A 77 1.53 7.56 -4.19
N ASP A 78 0.90 7.48 -3.02
CA ASP A 78 -0.55 7.32 -2.91
C ASP A 78 -1.27 8.56 -3.50
N LEU A 79 -0.73 9.77 -3.34
CA LEU A 79 -1.28 11.00 -3.91
C LEU A 79 -1.18 11.04 -5.43
N LEU A 80 -0.09 10.54 -6.02
CA LEU A 80 0.08 10.41 -7.47
C LEU A 80 -0.81 9.31 -8.09
N ASP A 81 -1.01 8.19 -7.37
CA ASP A 81 -1.95 7.12 -7.78
C ASP A 81 -3.41 7.63 -7.70
N VAL A 82 -3.76 8.39 -6.65
CA VAL A 82 -5.09 9.02 -6.51
C VAL A 82 -5.33 10.14 -7.51
N GLY A 83 -4.37 11.03 -7.74
CA GLY A 83 -4.48 12.15 -8.67
C GLY A 83 -4.48 11.75 -10.14
N GLU A 84 -4.14 10.49 -10.46
CA GLU A 84 -3.94 9.99 -11.84
C GLU A 84 -2.92 10.83 -12.64
N LEU A 85 -1.98 11.45 -11.90
CA LEU A 85 -0.97 12.35 -12.43
C LEU A 85 0.06 11.56 -13.25
N THR A 86 -0.10 11.63 -14.57
CA THR A 86 0.79 11.04 -15.59
C THR A 86 1.55 12.09 -16.40
N LEU A 87 1.48 13.36 -15.97
CA LEU A 87 2.31 14.46 -16.48
C LEU A 87 3.78 14.04 -16.58
N GLU A 88 4.50 14.59 -17.55
CA GLU A 88 5.95 14.42 -17.62
C GLU A 88 6.58 15.04 -16.37
N MET A 89 6.84 14.17 -15.39
CA MET A 89 7.24 14.53 -14.04
C MET A 89 8.50 15.39 -14.11
N PRO A 90 8.51 16.62 -13.56
CA PRO A 90 9.65 17.52 -13.70
C PRO A 90 10.92 16.86 -13.16
N ALA A 91 12.03 17.10 -13.85
CA ALA A 91 13.32 16.56 -13.44
C ALA A 91 13.71 17.14 -12.06
N PRO A 92 14.17 16.30 -11.11
CA PRO A 92 14.49 16.77 -9.78
C PRO A 92 15.62 17.80 -9.80
N ILE A 93 15.34 19.01 -9.33
CA ILE A 93 16.38 20.01 -9.14
C ILE A 93 17.19 19.67 -7.88
N LEU A 94 18.51 19.68 -8.03
CA LEU A 94 19.45 19.58 -6.93
C LEU A 94 19.58 20.95 -6.24
N GLY A 95 19.31 21.01 -4.94
CA GLY A 95 19.35 22.25 -4.17
C GLY A 95 18.76 22.11 -2.77
N GLN A 96 18.85 23.17 -1.97
CA GLN A 96 18.11 23.24 -0.70
C GLN A 96 16.61 23.31 -0.99
N ALA A 97 15.83 22.54 -0.23
CA ALA A 97 14.41 22.40 -0.48
C ALA A 97 13.55 23.23 0.49
N GLU A 98 12.61 23.98 -0.05
CA GLU A 98 11.59 24.71 0.71
C GLU A 98 10.62 23.74 1.41
N ALA A 99 9.97 24.22 2.47
CA ALA A 99 8.90 23.51 3.14
C ALA A 99 7.70 23.30 2.19
N ILE A 100 7.20 22.06 2.13
CA ILE A 100 6.06 21.71 1.28
C ILE A 100 4.78 22.36 1.83
N GLN A 101 4.08 23.08 0.95
CA GLN A 101 2.75 23.65 1.19
C GLN A 101 1.67 22.57 1.01
N TRP A 102 1.47 21.74 2.03
CA TRP A 102 0.64 20.53 1.94
C TRP A 102 -0.85 20.78 1.71
N HIS A 103 -1.42 21.87 2.21
CA HIS A 103 -2.87 22.11 2.10
C HIS A 103 -3.21 22.53 0.67
N SER A 104 -2.47 23.50 0.12
CA SER A 104 -2.66 23.93 -1.26
C SER A 104 -2.28 22.81 -2.23
N PHE A 105 -1.20 22.06 -1.98
CA PHE A 105 -0.83 20.92 -2.82
C PHE A 105 -1.88 19.81 -2.83
N LEU A 106 -2.42 19.40 -1.67
CA LEU A 106 -3.48 18.39 -1.62
C LEU A 106 -4.73 18.88 -2.36
N LEU A 107 -5.19 20.11 -2.11
CA LEU A 107 -6.34 20.65 -2.83
C LEU A 107 -6.08 20.76 -4.34
N ALA A 108 -4.88 21.16 -4.77
CA ALA A 108 -4.50 21.24 -6.18
C ALA A 108 -4.54 19.88 -6.89
N VAL A 109 -4.03 18.81 -6.26
CA VAL A 109 -4.10 17.45 -6.85
C VAL A 109 -5.55 16.97 -7.01
N TYR A 110 -6.40 17.17 -6.01
CA TYR A 110 -7.81 16.79 -6.12
C TYR A 110 -8.58 17.70 -7.09
N ALA A 111 -8.26 19.00 -7.13
CA ALA A 111 -8.82 19.98 -8.05
C ALA A 111 -8.54 19.63 -9.51
N PHE A 112 -7.27 19.35 -9.84
CA PHE A 112 -6.83 18.86 -11.15
C PHE A 112 -7.60 17.62 -11.58
N LYS A 113 -7.69 16.60 -10.70
CA LYS A 113 -8.46 15.38 -10.98
C LYS A 113 -9.94 15.65 -11.25
N THR A 114 -10.54 16.64 -10.61
CA THR A 114 -11.96 16.99 -10.80
C THR A 114 -12.21 18.06 -11.86
N GLY A 115 -11.16 18.66 -12.44
CA GLY A 115 -11.29 19.84 -13.30
C GLY A 115 -11.92 21.04 -12.60
N TYR A 116 -11.68 21.22 -11.29
CA TYR A 116 -12.26 22.31 -10.50
C TYR A 116 -11.24 23.45 -10.31
N PRO A 117 -11.57 24.71 -10.61
CA PRO A 117 -10.61 25.81 -10.54
C PRO A 117 -10.43 26.31 -9.08
N LEU A 118 -9.18 26.51 -8.66
CA LEU A 118 -8.85 26.81 -7.26
C LEU A 118 -9.26 28.24 -6.83
N ASN A 119 -9.34 29.18 -7.78
CA ASN A 119 -9.76 30.56 -7.55
C ASN A 119 -11.16 30.68 -6.91
N GLN A 120 -12.06 29.72 -7.18
CA GLN A 120 -13.43 29.67 -6.63
C GLN A 120 -13.51 29.22 -5.16
N LEU A 121 -12.42 28.72 -4.57
CA LEU A 121 -12.40 28.25 -3.17
C LEU A 121 -12.15 29.43 -2.22
N ASP A 122 -13.21 30.10 -1.76
CA ASP A 122 -13.11 31.17 -0.75
C ASP A 122 -13.38 30.63 0.68
N PRO A 123 -12.45 30.78 1.64
CA PRO A 123 -12.72 30.44 3.05
C PRO A 123 -13.83 31.29 3.69
N SER A 124 -14.19 32.45 3.14
CA SER A 124 -15.32 33.26 3.63
C SER A 124 -16.69 32.69 3.21
N SER A 125 -16.73 31.90 2.14
CA SER A 125 -17.92 31.25 1.60
C SER A 125 -17.63 29.76 1.33
N PRO A 126 -17.55 28.93 2.39
CA PRO A 126 -17.16 27.53 2.25
C PRO A 126 -18.13 26.76 1.35
N PRO A 127 -17.63 25.91 0.43
CA PRO A 127 -18.48 25.17 -0.48
C PRO A 127 -19.33 24.14 0.27
N SER A 128 -20.57 23.94 -0.17
CA SER A 128 -21.48 22.98 0.45
C SER A 128 -20.94 21.55 0.33
N THR A 129 -21.12 20.74 1.38
CA THR A 129 -20.55 19.38 1.51
C THR A 129 -20.83 18.48 0.30
N HIS A 130 -21.97 18.65 -0.37
CA HIS A 130 -22.40 17.83 -1.51
C HIS A 130 -22.08 18.45 -2.88
N SER A 131 -21.51 19.66 -2.95
CA SER A 131 -20.99 20.22 -4.20
C SER A 131 -19.71 19.50 -4.64
N PRO A 132 -19.32 19.56 -5.93
CA PRO A 132 -18.04 19.01 -6.40
C PRO A 132 -16.84 19.53 -5.60
N ALA A 133 -16.81 20.85 -5.33
CA ALA A 133 -15.80 21.50 -4.49
C ALA A 133 -15.81 20.96 -3.05
N GLY A 134 -16.99 20.82 -2.44
CA GLY A 134 -17.10 20.27 -1.09
C GLY A 134 -16.59 18.82 -1.02
N MET A 135 -17.00 17.98 -1.97
CA MET A 135 -16.53 16.59 -2.08
C MET A 135 -15.03 16.48 -2.33
N MET A 136 -14.44 17.43 -3.07
CA MET A 136 -13.01 17.54 -3.32
C MET A 136 -12.23 17.86 -2.02
N VAL A 137 -12.66 18.88 -1.28
CA VAL A 137 -12.05 19.26 0.01
C VAL A 137 -12.21 18.13 1.05
N GLN A 138 -13.37 17.48 1.09
CA GLN A 138 -13.64 16.30 1.94
C GLN A 138 -12.65 15.16 1.64
N ARG A 139 -12.39 14.86 0.37
CA ARG A 139 -11.39 13.85 -0.04
C ARG A 139 -9.97 14.23 0.38
N ALA A 140 -9.59 15.50 0.25
CA ALA A 140 -8.27 15.98 0.65
C ALA A 140 -8.01 15.81 2.17
N GLY A 141 -8.97 16.18 3.02
CA GLY A 141 -8.83 15.96 4.47
C GLY A 141 -8.96 14.49 4.88
N GLN A 142 -9.80 13.71 4.21
CA GLN A 142 -9.90 12.26 4.43
C GLN A 142 -8.61 11.52 4.03
N PHE A 143 -7.89 12.00 3.01
CA PHE A 143 -6.58 11.48 2.64
C PHE A 143 -5.56 11.64 3.77
N MET A 144 -5.46 12.82 4.39
CA MET A 144 -4.56 13.05 5.54
C MET A 144 -4.85 12.07 6.68
N ARG A 145 -6.14 11.87 7.03
CA ARG A 145 -6.55 10.88 8.05
C ARG A 145 -6.19 9.45 7.65
N THR A 146 -6.42 9.08 6.39
CA THR A 146 -6.13 7.73 5.87
C THR A 146 -4.63 7.42 5.91
N GLN A 147 -3.76 8.40 5.60
CA GLN A 147 -2.31 8.25 5.71
C GLN A 147 -1.85 8.07 7.16
N LEU A 148 -2.46 8.79 8.11
CA LEU A 148 -2.15 8.66 9.54
C LEU A 148 -2.68 7.37 10.18
N GLN A 149 -3.82 6.86 9.72
CA GLN A 149 -4.44 5.61 10.20
C GLN A 149 -3.82 4.35 9.57
N ARG A 150 -2.91 4.50 8.61
CA ARG A 150 -2.25 3.41 7.91
C ARG A 150 -1.40 2.55 8.84
N SER A 151 -1.49 1.24 8.70
CA SER A 151 -0.65 0.30 9.48
C SER A 151 0.84 0.54 9.21
N ALA A 152 1.68 0.42 10.25
CA ALA A 152 3.12 0.54 10.10
C ALA A 152 3.68 -0.52 9.13
N THR A 153 3.15 -1.74 9.16
CA THR A 153 3.57 -2.85 8.29
C THR A 153 3.25 -2.60 6.81
N ASP A 154 2.07 -2.07 6.47
CA ASP A 154 1.71 -1.79 5.07
C ASP A 154 2.34 -0.51 4.54
N ARG A 155 2.68 0.43 5.43
CA ARG A 155 3.54 1.56 5.11
C ARG A 155 4.96 1.10 4.81
N ASP A 156 5.58 0.30 5.68
CA ASP A 156 6.94 -0.23 5.50
C ASP A 156 7.04 -1.11 4.24
N ARG A 157 6.00 -1.90 3.94
CA ARG A 157 5.90 -2.68 2.69
C ARG A 157 5.92 -1.81 1.44
N LEU A 158 5.23 -0.67 1.42
CA LEU A 158 5.33 0.27 0.28
C LEU A 158 6.65 1.04 0.30
N ALA A 159 7.09 1.54 1.45
CA ALA A 159 8.34 2.28 1.55
C ALA A 159 9.54 1.48 1.05
N ARG A 160 9.61 0.17 1.36
CA ARG A 160 10.63 -0.73 0.77
C ARG A 160 10.50 -0.82 -0.75
N LYS A 161 9.29 -0.90 -1.32
CA LYS A 161 9.07 -0.92 -2.78
C LYS A 161 9.43 0.41 -3.45
N LEU A 162 9.29 1.53 -2.75
CA LEU A 162 9.52 2.89 -3.27
C LEU A 162 10.98 3.37 -3.09
N GLY A 163 11.63 2.97 -2.00
CA GLY A 163 13.04 3.28 -1.73
C GLY A 163 14.03 2.28 -2.33
N TYR A 164 13.60 1.04 -2.63
CA TYR A 164 14.45 0.07 -3.31
C TYR A 164 14.59 0.40 -4.80
N ASN A 165 15.63 1.16 -5.13
CA ASN A 165 16.10 1.34 -6.50
C ASN A 165 17.04 0.18 -6.86
N ALA A 166 16.52 -0.81 -7.59
CA ALA A 166 17.27 -2.00 -8.00
C ALA A 166 18.52 -1.68 -8.86
N ALA A 167 18.56 -0.53 -9.55
CA ALA A 167 19.71 -0.11 -10.34
C ALA A 167 20.83 0.54 -9.48
N ALA A 168 20.47 1.14 -8.33
CA ALA A 168 21.43 1.72 -7.39
C ALA A 168 21.87 0.74 -6.29
N ALA A 169 21.03 -0.23 -5.94
CA ALA A 169 21.27 -1.17 -4.84
C ALA A 169 22.39 -2.20 -5.10
N GLY A 170 22.94 -2.27 -6.33
CA GLY A 170 24.08 -3.11 -6.67
C GLY A 170 23.87 -4.61 -6.44
N THR A 171 22.62 -5.08 -6.29
CA THR A 171 22.31 -6.50 -6.16
C THR A 171 22.72 -7.20 -7.46
N PRO A 172 23.69 -8.14 -7.42
CA PRO A 172 24.13 -8.80 -8.63
C PRO A 172 22.95 -9.56 -9.23
N SER A 173 22.74 -9.38 -10.53
CA SER A 173 21.86 -10.26 -11.30
C SER A 173 22.32 -11.72 -11.16
N LEU A 174 21.41 -12.67 -11.36
CA LEU A 174 21.74 -14.09 -11.30
C LEU A 174 22.86 -14.48 -12.28
N GLU A 175 22.99 -13.75 -13.38
CA GLU A 175 24.04 -13.87 -14.39
C GLU A 175 25.40 -13.33 -13.90
N GLN A 176 25.42 -12.26 -13.10
CA GLN A 176 26.63 -11.70 -12.49
C GLN A 176 27.18 -12.57 -11.35
N LEU A 177 26.34 -13.37 -10.71
CA LEU A 177 26.74 -14.33 -9.67
C LEU A 177 27.55 -15.53 -10.20
N ASN A 178 27.54 -15.80 -11.51
CA ASN A 178 28.04 -17.05 -12.07
C ASN A 178 29.54 -17.08 -12.44
N ASN A 179 30.34 -16.05 -12.09
CA ASN A 179 31.73 -15.95 -12.58
C ASN A 179 32.76 -15.27 -11.64
N GLN A 180 32.42 -14.97 -10.37
CA GLN A 180 33.36 -14.35 -9.43
C GLN A 180 33.46 -15.01 -8.04
N GLU A 181 33.01 -16.27 -7.90
CA GLU A 181 33.44 -17.06 -6.76
C GLU A 181 34.92 -17.44 -6.92
N ARG A 182 35.81 -16.66 -6.26
CA ARG A 182 37.07 -17.21 -5.75
C ARG A 182 36.71 -18.26 -4.71
N GLN A 183 36.48 -19.48 -5.19
CA GLN A 183 36.07 -20.62 -4.39
C GLN A 183 37.06 -20.77 -3.22
N ALA A 184 36.56 -20.57 -1.99
CA ALA A 184 37.40 -20.68 -0.81
C ALA A 184 38.00 -22.09 -0.76
N PRO A 185 39.30 -22.25 -0.42
CA PRO A 185 39.93 -23.56 -0.43
C PRO A 185 39.17 -24.51 0.49
N VAL A 186 38.66 -25.59 -0.10
CA VAL A 186 37.84 -26.58 0.60
C VAL A 186 38.64 -27.14 1.78
N PRO A 187 38.12 -27.09 3.03
CA PRO A 187 38.87 -27.58 4.17
C PRO A 187 39.13 -29.10 4.03
N PRO A 188 40.28 -29.62 4.49
CA PRO A 188 40.80 -30.95 4.12
C PRO A 188 39.93 -32.14 4.55
N TYR A 189 38.84 -31.91 5.28
CA TYR A 189 37.89 -32.93 5.72
C TYR A 189 36.45 -32.71 5.23
N TYR A 190 36.22 -31.78 4.30
CA TYR A 190 34.90 -31.59 3.71
C TYR A 190 34.51 -32.83 2.89
N ARG A 191 33.47 -33.52 3.33
CA ARG A 191 32.75 -34.52 2.52
C ARG A 191 31.49 -33.86 1.97
N SER A 192 31.29 -33.95 0.67
CA SER A 192 30.02 -33.57 0.06
C SER A 192 28.88 -34.35 0.72
N PRO A 193 27.75 -33.70 1.07
CA PRO A 193 26.63 -34.40 1.67
C PRO A 193 26.10 -35.45 0.69
N VAL A 194 25.97 -36.70 1.16
CA VAL A 194 25.36 -37.78 0.37
C VAL A 194 23.88 -37.43 0.17
N PRO A 195 23.35 -37.42 -1.07
CA PRO A 195 21.95 -37.11 -1.29
C PRO A 195 21.02 -38.09 -0.57
N VAL A 196 20.37 -37.61 0.49
CA VAL A 196 19.34 -38.36 1.20
C VAL A 196 18.11 -38.42 0.30
N ARG A 197 17.85 -39.59 -0.29
CA ARG A 197 16.60 -39.85 -1.02
C ARG A 197 15.47 -40.00 -0.01
N TYR A 198 14.75 -38.91 0.25
CA TYR A 198 13.47 -38.99 0.94
C TYR A 198 12.50 -39.81 0.08
N PRO A 199 11.80 -40.82 0.64
CA PRO A 199 10.88 -41.67 -0.12
C PRO A 199 9.65 -40.90 -0.67
N GLU A 200 9.45 -39.68 -0.19
CA GLU A 200 8.36 -38.77 -0.57
C GLU A 200 8.68 -37.97 -1.85
N TYR A 201 9.95 -37.94 -2.30
CA TYR A 201 10.34 -37.19 -3.50
C TYR A 201 10.34 -38.09 -4.73
N ASN A 202 9.20 -38.16 -5.42
CA ASN A 202 9.02 -38.97 -6.62
C ASN A 202 9.13 -38.07 -7.88
N PRO A 203 10.28 -38.03 -8.59
CA PRO A 203 10.55 -37.07 -9.67
C PRO A 203 9.75 -37.32 -10.97
N GLY A 204 8.78 -38.24 -10.94
CA GLY A 204 7.92 -38.60 -12.08
C GLY A 204 6.59 -37.85 -12.15
N VAL A 205 6.24 -37.02 -11.16
CA VAL A 205 4.99 -36.24 -11.19
C VAL A 205 5.14 -35.04 -12.14
N ARG A 206 4.93 -35.29 -13.44
CA ARG A 206 4.51 -34.22 -14.36
C ARG A 206 3.06 -33.83 -14.04
N VAL A 207 2.80 -32.54 -14.03
CA VAL A 207 1.45 -32.00 -14.16
C VAL A 207 1.27 -31.72 -15.65
N ASP A 208 0.52 -32.57 -16.34
CA ASP A 208 0.22 -32.41 -17.76
C ASP A 208 -1.08 -31.59 -17.91
N ASP A 209 -0.96 -30.33 -18.33
CA ASP A 209 -2.06 -29.39 -18.53
C ASP A 209 -2.86 -29.67 -19.83
N ASN A 210 -3.39 -30.89 -20.01
CA ASN A 210 -4.28 -31.19 -21.14
C ASN A 210 -5.18 -32.41 -20.87
N GLU A 211 -6.46 -32.16 -20.60
CA GLU A 211 -7.49 -33.19 -20.41
C GLU A 211 -8.45 -33.17 -21.62
N ALA A 212 -8.26 -34.09 -22.58
CA ALA A 212 -9.22 -34.37 -23.65
C ALA A 212 -9.00 -35.77 -24.27
N ALA A 213 -10.11 -36.48 -24.48
CA ALA A 213 -10.28 -37.73 -25.25
C ALA A 213 -9.68 -39.04 -24.68
N ASP A 214 -10.55 -39.82 -24.03
CA ASP A 214 -10.94 -41.19 -24.41
C ASP A 214 -9.91 -42.05 -25.20
N ASP A 215 -9.38 -43.12 -24.58
CA ASP A 215 -9.93 -44.49 -24.74
C ASP A 215 -9.16 -45.51 -23.87
N GLU A 216 -9.87 -46.45 -23.25
CA GLU A 216 -9.29 -47.66 -22.61
C GLU A 216 -9.12 -48.77 -23.68
N PRO A 217 -8.33 -49.87 -23.50
CA PRO A 217 -8.65 -50.86 -22.45
C PRO A 217 -7.51 -51.73 -21.86
N ALA A 218 -7.87 -52.44 -20.78
CA ALA A 218 -7.51 -53.85 -20.45
C ALA A 218 -6.34 -54.17 -19.49
N SER A 219 -6.60 -54.11 -18.18
CA SER A 219 -6.90 -55.28 -17.28
C SER A 219 -6.40 -56.72 -17.61
N PRO A 220 -6.26 -57.66 -16.62
CA PRO A 220 -6.03 -57.56 -15.16
C PRO A 220 -5.07 -58.70 -14.59
N PRO A 221 -5.24 -59.42 -13.43
CA PRO A 221 -4.13 -59.70 -12.48
C PRO A 221 -3.93 -61.23 -12.18
N PRO A 222 -3.18 -61.68 -11.13
CA PRO A 222 -3.63 -61.68 -9.71
C PRO A 222 -2.43 -61.44 -8.71
N ALA A 223 -2.37 -61.74 -7.41
CA ALA A 223 -3.24 -62.33 -6.36
C ALA A 223 -2.79 -61.88 -4.93
N ASN A 224 -3.62 -62.12 -3.90
CA ASN A 224 -3.31 -62.49 -2.48
C ASN A 224 -2.21 -61.74 -1.66
N GLN A 225 -2.40 -61.30 -0.40
CA GLN A 225 -3.39 -61.63 0.65
C GLN A 225 -3.52 -60.47 1.69
N THR A 226 -4.71 -60.27 2.25
CA THR A 226 -5.02 -59.46 3.46
C THR A 226 -4.95 -60.35 4.74
N PRO A 227 -4.90 -59.85 6.01
CA PRO A 227 -5.80 -58.77 6.51
C PRO A 227 -5.35 -57.86 7.70
N SER A 228 -6.25 -56.92 8.04
CA SER A 228 -6.53 -56.37 9.39
C SER A 228 -5.71 -55.19 9.98
N THR A 229 -5.99 -53.95 9.55
CA THR A 229 -6.45 -52.82 10.43
C THR A 229 -6.79 -51.58 9.57
N PRO A 230 -7.62 -50.62 10.04
CA PRO A 230 -8.27 -49.65 9.15
C PRO A 230 -7.32 -48.55 8.66
N HIS A 231 -6.86 -48.68 7.42
CA HIS A 231 -6.18 -47.61 6.70
C HIS A 231 -7.21 -46.59 6.18
N VAL A 232 -7.12 -45.34 6.65
CA VAL A 232 -7.89 -44.22 6.08
C VAL A 232 -7.39 -43.99 4.65
N GLN A 233 -8.17 -44.44 3.66
CA GLN A 233 -7.86 -44.29 2.25
C GLN A 233 -7.87 -42.82 1.82
N ARG A 234 -6.70 -42.20 1.83
CA ARG A 234 -6.48 -40.84 1.32
C ARG A 234 -6.40 -40.90 -0.21
N GLY A 235 -7.56 -40.83 -0.88
CA GLY A 235 -7.64 -40.93 -2.34
C GLY A 235 -9.01 -40.76 -2.99
N ALA A 236 -10.11 -40.67 -2.22
CA ALA A 236 -11.40 -40.28 -2.78
C ALA A 236 -11.40 -38.77 -3.13
N PRO A 237 -11.82 -38.35 -4.34
CA PRO A 237 -11.96 -36.93 -4.66
C PRO A 237 -13.02 -36.29 -3.75
N ILE A 238 -12.69 -35.13 -3.17
CA ILE A 238 -13.55 -34.41 -2.23
C ILE A 238 -14.77 -33.89 -2.99
N LYS A 239 -15.89 -34.60 -2.92
CA LYS A 239 -17.18 -34.14 -3.42
C LYS A 239 -17.83 -33.24 -2.37
N ILE A 240 -17.59 -31.93 -2.47
CA ILE A 240 -18.35 -30.92 -1.71
C ILE A 240 -19.81 -31.03 -2.17
N THR A 241 -20.68 -31.46 -1.27
CA THR A 241 -22.12 -31.55 -1.55
C THR A 241 -22.76 -30.18 -1.31
N ARG A 242 -23.97 -29.97 -1.84
CA ARG A 242 -24.70 -28.68 -1.67
C ARG A 242 -25.06 -28.39 -0.21
N GLU A 243 -24.96 -29.40 0.65
CA GLU A 243 -25.27 -29.39 2.08
C GLU A 243 -24.08 -28.85 2.90
N ASP A 244 -22.84 -29.03 2.43
CA ASP A 244 -21.61 -28.52 3.06
C ASP A 244 -21.46 -26.99 3.00
N VAL A 245 -22.27 -26.31 2.18
CA VAL A 245 -22.14 -24.86 1.90
C VAL A 245 -22.97 -24.00 2.88
N VAL A 246 -23.89 -24.58 3.64
CA VAL A 246 -24.81 -23.81 4.51
C VAL A 246 -24.34 -23.77 5.96
N SER A 247 -23.26 -23.03 6.21
CA SER A 247 -22.86 -22.60 7.56
C SER A 247 -23.33 -21.17 7.87
N THR A 248 -24.64 -20.96 8.00
CA THR A 248 -25.17 -20.71 9.36
C THR A 248 -24.38 -19.77 10.30
N PRO A 249 -23.93 -18.54 9.96
CA PRO A 249 -23.18 -17.75 10.93
C PRO A 249 -24.05 -17.52 12.18
N PRO A 250 -23.53 -17.79 13.40
CA PRO A 250 -24.31 -17.60 14.62
C PRO A 250 -24.69 -16.11 14.76
N PRO A 251 -25.89 -15.79 15.26
CA PRO A 251 -26.34 -14.42 15.38
C PRO A 251 -25.37 -13.64 16.28
N ALA A 252 -24.94 -12.46 15.79
CA ALA A 252 -23.97 -11.63 16.49
C ALA A 252 -24.50 -11.24 17.89
N GLN A 253 -23.86 -11.79 18.94
CA GLN A 253 -24.12 -11.36 20.31
C GLN A 253 -23.69 -9.89 20.45
N ARG A 254 -24.68 -9.00 20.56
CA ARG A 254 -24.40 -7.59 20.89
C ARG A 254 -23.87 -7.53 22.32
N MET A 255 -22.70 -6.90 22.48
CA MET A 255 -22.19 -6.51 23.79
C MET A 255 -23.26 -5.66 24.52
N PRO A 256 -23.46 -5.86 25.84
CA PRO A 256 -24.38 -5.02 26.60
C PRO A 256 -23.91 -3.56 26.62
N GLU A 257 -24.88 -2.64 26.67
CA GLU A 257 -24.62 -1.19 26.73
C GLU A 257 -23.90 -0.83 28.04
N ILE A 258 -22.67 -0.30 27.94
CA ILE A 258 -21.87 0.11 29.10
C ILE A 258 -22.45 1.41 29.67
N ARG A 259 -23.34 1.30 30.65
CA ARG A 259 -23.88 2.44 31.40
C ARG A 259 -23.01 2.75 32.61
N ILE A 260 -22.22 3.82 32.50
CA ILE A 260 -21.53 4.43 33.64
C ILE A 260 -22.59 5.16 34.48
N THR A 261 -22.97 4.60 35.62
CA THR A 261 -23.85 5.29 36.58
C THR A 261 -23.08 6.35 37.34
N ARG A 262 -23.77 7.36 37.87
CA ARG A 262 -23.14 8.52 38.54
C ARG A 262 -22.27 8.12 39.74
N ASP A 263 -22.58 6.98 40.35
CA ASP A 263 -21.87 6.38 41.49
C ASP A 263 -20.53 5.75 41.12
N GLN A 264 -20.26 5.53 39.82
CA GLN A 264 -18.98 5.00 39.31
C GLN A 264 -17.93 6.10 39.09
N VAL A 265 -18.31 7.38 39.29
CA VAL A 265 -17.40 8.52 39.16
C VAL A 265 -16.94 8.95 40.56
N THR A 266 -15.74 8.52 40.95
CA THR A 266 -15.11 8.97 42.21
C THR A 266 -14.94 10.50 42.18
N PRO A 267 -15.51 11.26 43.14
CA PRO A 267 -15.31 12.70 43.17
C PRO A 267 -13.84 13.03 43.49
N PRO A 268 -13.28 14.13 42.92
CA PRO A 268 -11.92 14.55 43.23
C PRO A 268 -11.80 14.94 44.72
N PRO A 269 -10.64 14.69 45.35
CA PRO A 269 -10.42 15.10 46.74
C PRO A 269 -10.47 16.64 46.88
N PRO A 270 -10.96 17.15 48.02
CA PRO A 270 -11.01 18.60 48.27
C PRO A 270 -9.59 19.21 48.41
N PRO A 271 -9.47 20.53 48.20
CA PRO A 271 -8.20 21.26 48.27
C PRO A 271 -7.65 21.40 49.70
#